data_AF-A0A858C9D0-F1
#
_entry.id   AF-A0A858C9D0-F1
#
_cell.length_a   1.000
_cell.length_b   1.000
_cell.length_c   1.000
_cell.angle_alpha   90.00
_cell.angle_beta   90.00
_cell.angle_gamma   90.00
#
_symmetry.space_group_name_H-M   'P 1'
#
loop_
_entity.id
_entity.type
_entity.pdbx_description
1 polymer ?
#
loop_
_entity_poly.entity_id
_entity_poly.type
_entity_poly.pdbx_seq_one_letter_code
_entity_poly.pdbx_strand_id
1 'polypeptide(L)'
;MSTPRGIRNNNPGNLDKGSPWQGLVNNPAEPRFCTFKDPVWGIRALTVTLITYHDKRRAKDGSSIDTIREVIERWAPPHENNTAAYINEVSKAVGVTPDMIIDLHDYNTMRPLVEAIIRHENGRGPLKTLNSWYSAEVIDEGMRRAGVVKPVTAVKAVPVTKETAGATVTAGIGIAQLADVMPQISVAMDKAQGHITSGDTVRIIFGIATIVVAGFIAWAQIRKHQAGVV
;
A
#
# COMPACT_ATOMS: atom_id res chain seq x y z
N MET A 1 21.17 16.96 10.76
CA MET A 1 19.84 17.58 10.59
C MET A 1 18.87 16.89 11.52
N SER A 2 17.97 17.64 12.17
CA SER A 2 16.94 17.06 13.04
C SER A 2 15.81 16.47 12.20
N THR A 3 15.33 15.27 12.55
CA THR A 3 14.16 14.64 11.91
C THR A 3 12.94 15.57 12.00
N PRO A 4 12.20 15.85 10.90
CA PRO A 4 11.06 16.75 10.92
C PRO A 4 9.95 16.33 11.89
N ARG A 5 9.14 17.30 12.37
CA ARG A 5 8.06 17.07 13.33
C ARG A 5 7.05 16.03 12.85
N GLY A 6 6.60 16.10 11.60
CA GLY A 6 5.63 15.16 11.05
C GLY A 6 6.14 13.72 11.08
N ILE A 7 7.43 13.51 10.81
CA ILE A 7 8.07 12.20 10.90
C ILE A 7 8.19 11.72 12.34
N ARG A 8 8.65 12.57 13.27
CA ARG A 8 8.76 12.22 14.71
C ARG A 8 7.40 11.86 15.33
N ASN A 9 6.34 12.54 14.89
CA ASN A 9 4.99 12.36 15.44
C ASN A 9 4.19 11.27 14.72
N ASN A 10 4.79 10.55 13.75
CA ASN A 10 4.08 9.63 12.85
C ASN A 10 2.88 10.28 12.15
N ASN A 11 2.94 11.58 11.91
CA ASN A 11 1.90 12.42 11.34
C ASN A 11 2.47 13.13 10.08
N PRO A 12 2.68 12.38 8.99
CA PRO A 12 3.43 12.90 7.86
C PRO A 12 2.68 13.94 7.03
N GLY A 13 1.35 14.04 7.20
CA GLY A 13 0.55 15.14 6.66
C GLY A 13 0.43 16.34 7.60
N ASN A 14 1.12 16.35 8.75
CA ASN A 14 1.05 17.46 9.72
C ASN A 14 -0.39 17.84 10.12
N LEU A 15 -1.27 16.85 10.27
CA LEU A 15 -2.67 17.06 10.62
C LEU A 15 -2.80 17.66 12.03
N ASP A 16 -3.61 18.72 12.15
CA ASP A 16 -4.01 19.30 13.43
C ASP A 16 -4.93 18.34 14.21
N LYS A 17 -4.92 18.46 15.54
CA LYS A 17 -5.88 17.76 16.41
C LYS A 17 -7.30 18.26 16.14
N GLY A 18 -8.29 17.41 16.42
CA GLY A 18 -9.71 17.77 16.38
C GLY A 18 -10.61 16.67 15.82
N SER A 19 -10.05 15.78 15.00
CA SER A 19 -10.76 14.58 14.53
C SER A 19 -10.36 13.36 15.36
N PRO A 20 -11.30 12.45 15.67
CA PRO A 20 -11.05 11.25 16.48
C PRO A 20 -10.39 10.14 15.64
N TRP A 21 -9.19 10.40 15.16
CA TRP A 21 -8.47 9.45 14.31
C TRP A 21 -8.12 8.16 15.05
N GLN A 22 -8.21 7.03 14.35
CA GLN A 22 -7.68 5.77 14.85
C GLN A 22 -6.15 5.83 14.93
N GLY A 23 -5.59 5.24 16.00
CA GLY A 23 -4.15 5.19 16.21
C GLY A 23 -3.53 6.45 16.82
N LEU A 24 -4.34 7.41 17.28
CA LEU A 24 -3.85 8.56 18.05
C LEU A 24 -3.19 8.13 19.36
N VAL A 25 -2.15 8.86 19.72
CA VAL A 25 -1.45 8.75 21.01
C VAL A 25 -1.54 10.10 21.71
N ASN A 26 -1.82 10.07 23.02
CA ASN A 26 -1.76 11.29 23.82
C ASN A 26 -0.30 11.72 23.99
N ASN A 27 0.07 12.83 23.36
CA ASN A 27 1.39 13.42 23.45
C ASN A 27 1.28 14.87 23.98
N PRO A 28 1.48 15.09 25.29
CA PRO A 28 1.39 16.43 25.88
C PRO A 28 2.41 17.43 25.32
N ALA A 29 3.56 16.95 24.82
CA ALA A 29 4.59 17.79 24.22
C ALA A 29 4.21 18.31 22.83
N GLU A 30 3.15 17.77 22.22
CA GLU A 30 2.63 18.20 20.94
C GLU A 30 1.20 18.75 21.12
N PRO A 31 1.02 20.04 21.46
CA PRO A 31 -0.29 20.58 21.81
C PRO A 31 -1.22 20.69 20.59
N ARG A 32 -0.68 21.00 19.41
CA ARG A 32 -1.45 21.33 18.20
C ARG A 32 -1.64 20.14 17.26
N PHE A 33 -0.57 19.42 16.95
CA PHE A 33 -0.61 18.39 15.91
C PHE A 33 -1.00 17.01 16.45
N CYS A 34 -1.59 16.17 15.61
CA CYS A 34 -1.80 14.77 15.92
C CYS A 34 -0.45 14.06 16.12
N THR A 35 -0.42 13.10 17.05
CA THR A 35 0.66 12.11 17.17
C THR A 35 0.03 10.74 17.03
N PHE A 36 0.62 9.88 16.20
CA PHE A 36 0.13 8.54 15.94
C PHE A 36 1.09 7.48 16.47
N LYS A 37 0.55 6.29 16.74
CA LYS A 37 1.36 5.16 17.25
C LYS A 37 2.33 4.58 16.22
N ASP A 38 2.05 4.79 14.93
CA ASP A 38 2.87 4.34 13.80
C ASP A 38 2.51 5.17 12.54
N PRO A 39 3.46 5.45 11.61
CA PRO A 39 3.22 6.30 10.43
C PRO A 39 2.06 5.82 9.55
N VAL A 40 1.76 4.53 9.49
CA VAL A 40 0.63 3.98 8.75
C VAL A 40 -0.69 4.65 9.15
N TRP A 41 -0.86 4.98 10.44
CA TRP A 41 -2.08 5.65 10.93
C TRP A 41 -2.15 7.11 10.52
N GLY A 42 -1.01 7.81 10.50
CA GLY A 42 -0.93 9.18 10.01
C GLY A 42 -1.17 9.26 8.50
N ILE A 43 -0.63 8.30 7.73
CA ILE A 43 -0.88 8.19 6.28
C ILE A 43 -2.35 7.90 6.02
N ARG A 44 -2.95 6.95 6.76
CA ARG A 44 -4.40 6.70 6.70
C ARG A 44 -5.20 7.98 6.96
N ALA A 45 -4.88 8.72 8.02
CA ALA A 45 -5.59 9.96 8.36
C ALA A 45 -5.44 11.03 7.26
N LEU A 46 -4.25 11.15 6.67
CA LEU A 46 -4.01 12.00 5.49
C LEU A 46 -4.90 11.57 4.33
N THR A 47 -4.90 10.29 3.94
CA THR A 47 -5.72 9.78 2.84
C THR A 47 -7.22 9.98 3.09
N VAL A 48 -7.71 9.69 4.30
CA VAL A 48 -9.14 9.92 4.63
C VAL A 48 -9.50 11.41 4.58
N THR A 49 -8.58 12.30 4.94
CA THR A 49 -8.81 13.75 4.82
C THR A 49 -9.02 14.14 3.35
N LEU A 50 -8.19 13.62 2.44
CA LEU A 50 -8.31 13.91 1.00
C LEU A 50 -9.60 13.35 0.42
N ILE A 51 -9.97 12.10 0.73
CA ILE A 51 -11.27 11.53 0.35
C ILE A 51 -12.43 12.38 0.89
N THR A 52 -12.32 12.82 2.14
CA THR A 52 -13.34 13.70 2.75
C THR A 52 -13.48 15.04 2.02
N TYR A 53 -12.39 15.58 1.47
CA TYR A 53 -12.45 16.80 0.67
C TYR A 53 -13.27 16.58 -0.59
N HIS A 54 -12.98 15.49 -1.32
CA HIS A 54 -13.68 15.12 -2.54
C HIS A 54 -15.17 14.86 -2.29
N ASP A 55 -15.50 14.04 -1.29
CA ASP A 55 -16.86 13.57 -1.07
C ASP A 55 -17.77 14.60 -0.41
N LYS A 56 -17.23 15.35 0.56
CA LYS A 56 -18.05 16.07 1.56
C LYS A 56 -17.81 17.56 1.59
N ARG A 57 -16.85 18.07 0.84
CA ARG A 57 -16.51 19.49 0.84
C ARG A 57 -16.73 20.09 -0.55
N ARG A 58 -16.70 21.42 -0.60
CA ARG A 58 -16.85 22.19 -1.81
C ARG A 58 -15.66 23.11 -1.99
N ALA A 59 -15.30 23.32 -3.25
CA ALA A 59 -14.36 24.34 -3.65
C ALA A 59 -14.95 25.74 -3.43
N LYS A 60 -14.14 26.77 -3.67
CA LYS A 60 -14.53 28.18 -3.43
C LYS A 60 -15.68 28.64 -4.32
N ASP A 61 -15.78 28.09 -5.53
CA ASP A 61 -16.84 28.35 -6.50
C ASP A 61 -18.10 27.50 -6.26
N GLY A 62 -18.10 26.64 -5.24
CA GLY A 62 -19.22 25.75 -4.90
C GLY A 62 -19.20 24.40 -5.62
N SER A 63 -18.20 24.13 -6.47
CA SER A 63 -18.00 22.83 -7.12
C SER A 63 -17.51 21.75 -6.13
N SER A 64 -17.43 20.50 -6.60
CA SER A 64 -16.73 19.43 -5.90
C SER A 64 -15.23 19.71 -5.85
N ILE A 65 -14.53 19.21 -4.85
CA ILE A 65 -13.05 19.29 -4.83
C ILE A 65 -12.51 18.12 -5.63
N ASP A 66 -12.19 18.36 -6.89
CA ASP A 66 -11.78 17.33 -7.84
C ASP A 66 -10.60 17.76 -8.72
N THR A 67 -9.88 18.82 -8.35
CA THR A 67 -8.62 19.21 -8.98
C THR A 67 -7.47 19.33 -7.98
N ILE A 68 -6.23 19.28 -8.46
CA ILE A 68 -5.05 19.49 -7.59
C ILE A 68 -5.07 20.90 -6.99
N ARG A 69 -5.47 21.91 -7.76
CA ARG A 69 -5.60 23.27 -7.26
C ARG A 69 -6.54 23.34 -6.06
N GLU A 70 -7.74 22.81 -6.16
CA GLU A 70 -8.74 22.89 -5.09
C GLU A 70 -8.32 22.09 -3.85
N VAL A 71 -7.72 20.91 -4.06
CA VAL A 71 -7.18 20.09 -2.97
C VAL A 71 -6.14 20.89 -2.19
N ILE A 72 -5.15 21.47 -2.88
CA ILE A 72 -4.04 22.17 -2.23
C ILE A 72 -4.45 23.53 -1.66
N GLU A 73 -5.35 24.27 -2.31
CA GLU A 73 -5.87 25.52 -1.75
C GLU A 73 -6.65 25.30 -0.45
N ARG A 74 -7.32 24.15 -0.32
CA ARG A 74 -7.97 23.75 0.92
C ARG A 74 -6.97 23.23 1.95
N TRP A 75 -5.95 22.49 1.51
CA TRP A 75 -4.93 21.91 2.38
C TRP A 75 -4.02 22.98 3.02
N ALA A 76 -3.57 23.95 2.22
CA ALA A 76 -2.60 24.97 2.57
C ALA A 76 -2.98 26.34 1.96
N PRO A 77 -3.93 27.08 2.55
CA PRO A 77 -4.39 28.35 2.01
C PRO A 77 -3.26 29.41 1.94
N PRO A 78 -3.33 30.34 0.97
CA PRO A 78 -2.22 31.22 0.57
C PRO A 78 -1.79 32.29 1.58
N HIS A 79 -2.45 32.38 2.74
CA HIS A 79 -2.08 33.32 3.80
C HIS A 79 -0.65 33.08 4.34
N GLU A 80 -0.08 31.86 4.18
CA GLU A 80 1.24 31.51 4.73
C GLU A 80 2.21 30.83 3.76
N ASN A 81 1.79 30.48 2.53
CA ASN A 81 2.55 29.61 1.62
C ASN A 81 2.57 30.10 0.18
N ASN A 82 3.60 29.72 -0.58
CA ASN A 82 3.59 29.81 -2.04
C ASN A 82 2.72 28.68 -2.62
N THR A 83 1.40 28.82 -2.47
CA THR A 83 0.40 27.83 -2.92
C THR A 83 0.58 27.47 -4.40
N ALA A 84 1.01 28.40 -5.26
CA ALA A 84 1.29 28.12 -6.66
C ALA A 84 2.46 27.14 -6.87
N ALA A 85 3.54 27.27 -6.10
CA ALA A 85 4.66 26.32 -6.14
C ALA A 85 4.22 24.94 -5.65
N TYR A 86 3.41 24.88 -4.60
CA TYR A 86 2.89 23.61 -4.07
C TYR A 86 1.99 22.90 -5.10
N ILE A 87 1.05 23.63 -5.70
CA ILE A 87 0.20 23.12 -6.79
C ILE A 87 1.06 22.53 -7.91
N ASN A 88 2.07 23.26 -8.39
CA ASN A 88 2.92 22.80 -9.48
C ASN A 88 3.74 21.56 -9.12
N GLU A 89 4.28 21.49 -7.89
CA GLU A 89 5.01 20.32 -7.41
C GLU A 89 4.11 19.08 -7.36
N VAL A 90 2.90 19.21 -6.81
CA VAL A 90 1.94 18.11 -6.67
C VAL A 90 1.39 17.69 -8.02
N SER A 91 0.99 18.63 -8.89
CA SER A 91 0.53 18.35 -10.25
C SER A 91 1.56 17.55 -11.04
N LYS A 92 2.84 17.93 -10.94
CA LYS A 92 3.93 17.20 -11.60
C LYS A 92 4.11 15.78 -11.04
N ALA A 93 3.96 15.61 -9.72
CA ALA A 93 4.06 14.31 -9.09
C ALA A 93 2.92 13.36 -9.49
N VAL A 94 1.70 13.88 -9.60
CA VAL A 94 0.51 13.12 -10.00
C VAL A 94 0.46 12.89 -11.51
N GLY A 95 1.06 13.78 -12.31
CA GLY A 95 1.09 13.67 -13.78
C GLY A 95 -0.13 14.29 -14.45
N VAL A 96 -0.75 15.29 -13.83
CA VAL A 96 -1.96 16.00 -14.32
C VAL A 96 -1.73 17.51 -14.33
N THR A 97 -2.55 18.26 -15.06
CA THR A 97 -2.55 19.73 -14.94
C THR A 97 -3.27 20.16 -13.65
N PRO A 98 -3.00 21.37 -13.11
CA PRO A 98 -3.61 21.84 -11.86
C PRO A 98 -5.14 21.79 -11.82
N ASP A 99 -5.78 22.00 -12.97
CA ASP A 99 -7.22 22.17 -13.14
C ASP A 99 -7.88 20.96 -13.84
N MET A 100 -7.13 19.86 -14.04
CA MET A 100 -7.69 18.61 -14.56
C MET A 100 -8.53 17.93 -13.48
N ILE A 101 -9.73 17.48 -13.85
CA ILE A 101 -10.60 16.69 -12.98
C ILE A 101 -9.92 15.34 -12.70
N ILE A 102 -9.87 14.98 -11.42
CA ILE A 102 -9.27 13.76 -10.89
C ILE A 102 -10.25 13.04 -9.93
N ASP A 103 -10.05 11.73 -9.78
CA ASP A 103 -10.78 10.91 -8.80
C ASP A 103 -9.87 10.58 -7.62
N LEU A 104 -10.24 11.06 -6.42
CA LEU A 104 -9.47 10.79 -5.19
C LEU A 104 -9.73 9.38 -4.61
N HIS A 105 -10.60 8.58 -5.23
CA HIS A 105 -10.72 7.16 -4.92
C HIS A 105 -9.76 6.30 -5.75
N ASP A 106 -9.29 6.81 -6.89
CA ASP A 106 -8.35 6.09 -7.74
C ASP A 106 -6.98 6.01 -7.08
N TYR A 107 -6.46 4.79 -6.98
CA TYR A 107 -5.15 4.53 -6.38
C TYR A 107 -4.02 5.25 -7.13
N ASN A 108 -4.06 5.30 -8.46
CA ASN A 108 -2.98 5.88 -9.27
C ASN A 108 -2.91 7.41 -9.13
N THR A 109 -4.03 8.04 -8.77
CA THR A 109 -4.12 9.46 -8.45
C THR A 109 -3.74 9.72 -6.99
N MET A 110 -4.37 8.99 -6.05
CA MET A 110 -4.19 9.21 -4.61
C MET A 110 -2.76 8.92 -4.14
N ARG A 111 -2.12 7.89 -4.71
CA ARG A 111 -0.78 7.47 -4.30
C ARG A 111 0.28 8.58 -4.46
N PRO A 112 0.53 9.12 -5.67
CA PRO A 112 1.48 10.21 -5.85
C PRO A 112 1.07 11.50 -5.14
N LEU A 113 -0.24 11.77 -4.98
CA LEU A 113 -0.75 12.92 -4.23
C LEU A 113 -0.33 12.87 -2.75
N VAL A 114 -0.60 11.74 -2.08
CA VAL A 114 -0.19 11.50 -0.69
C VAL A 114 1.32 11.64 -0.54
N GLU A 115 2.09 11.01 -1.43
CA GLU A 115 3.55 11.07 -1.38
C GLU A 115 4.11 12.48 -1.57
N ALA A 116 3.53 13.27 -2.49
CA ALA A 116 3.93 14.65 -2.74
C ALA A 116 3.63 15.54 -1.54
N ILE A 117 2.46 15.39 -0.90
CA ILE A 117 2.12 16.12 0.33
C ILE A 117 3.14 15.80 1.43
N ILE A 118 3.41 14.52 1.67
CA ILE A 118 4.39 14.11 2.70
C ILE A 118 5.77 14.74 2.44
N ARG A 119 6.20 14.76 1.17
CA ARG A 119 7.47 15.33 0.75
C ARG A 119 7.55 16.84 0.94
N HIS A 120 6.44 17.54 0.66
CA HIS A 120 6.34 18.99 0.84
C HIS A 120 6.37 19.34 2.34
N GLU A 121 5.58 18.63 3.15
CA GLU A 121 5.41 18.85 4.59
C GLU A 121 6.67 18.56 5.42
N ASN A 122 7.50 17.60 4.98
CA ASN A 122 8.63 17.12 5.77
C ASN A 122 10.00 17.34 5.10
N GLY A 123 10.04 17.91 3.89
CA GLY A 123 11.30 18.05 3.16
C GLY A 123 11.86 16.71 2.66
N ARG A 124 13.12 16.71 2.18
CA ARG A 124 13.80 15.49 1.71
C ARG A 124 14.22 14.62 2.88
N GLY A 125 13.77 13.38 2.87
CA GLY A 125 14.27 12.30 3.72
C GLY A 125 15.37 11.48 3.05
N PRO A 126 15.76 10.36 3.68
CA PRO A 126 16.89 9.53 3.25
C PRO A 126 16.56 8.60 2.06
N LEU A 127 15.29 8.37 1.76
CA LEU A 127 14.88 7.42 0.72
C LEU A 127 14.82 8.07 -0.65
N LYS A 128 15.11 7.27 -1.70
CA LYS A 128 15.00 7.67 -3.10
C LYS A 128 13.60 7.38 -3.68
N THR A 129 12.58 7.76 -2.93
CA THR A 129 11.16 7.67 -3.34
C THR A 129 10.57 9.07 -3.48
N LEU A 130 9.38 9.19 -4.07
CA LEU A 130 8.69 10.48 -4.22
C LEU A 130 8.48 11.18 -2.86
N ASN A 131 8.02 10.41 -1.85
CA ASN A 131 7.81 10.91 -0.49
C ASN A 131 9.12 11.10 0.30
N SER A 132 10.19 10.37 -0.05
CA SER A 132 11.54 10.37 0.54
C SER A 132 11.70 9.89 2.00
N TRP A 133 10.62 9.52 2.68
CA TRP A 133 10.63 9.15 4.11
C TRP A 133 10.19 7.71 4.40
N TYR A 134 9.25 7.19 3.63
CA TYR A 134 8.60 5.90 3.82
C TYR A 134 8.74 5.01 2.59
N SER A 135 8.81 3.70 2.85
CA SER A 135 8.81 2.67 1.81
C SER A 135 7.45 2.56 1.11
N ALA A 136 7.40 1.79 0.03
CA ALA A 136 6.17 1.64 -0.73
C ALA A 136 5.06 1.00 0.11
N GLU A 137 5.43 0.02 0.93
CA GLU A 137 4.58 -0.81 1.76
C GLU A 137 3.90 -0.01 2.88
N VAL A 138 4.62 0.92 3.50
CA VAL A 138 4.08 1.77 4.58
C VAL A 138 3.01 2.72 4.03
N ILE A 139 3.26 3.32 2.86
CA ILE A 139 2.27 4.17 2.19
C ILE A 139 1.06 3.33 1.75
N ASP A 140 1.30 2.17 1.13
CA ASP A 140 0.24 1.28 0.65
C ASP A 140 -0.65 0.79 1.79
N GLU A 141 -0.06 0.41 2.92
CA GLU A 141 -0.83 -0.04 4.09
C GLU A 141 -1.66 1.10 4.69
N GLY A 142 -1.13 2.33 4.74
CA GLY A 142 -1.88 3.50 5.19
C GLY A 142 -3.08 3.80 4.29
N MET A 143 -2.86 3.80 2.98
CA MET A 143 -3.90 3.99 1.96
C MET A 143 -4.94 2.87 1.99
N ARG A 144 -4.51 1.62 2.12
CA ARG A 144 -5.40 0.44 2.21
C ARG A 144 -6.34 0.55 3.40
N ARG A 145 -5.87 1.03 4.55
CA ARG A 145 -6.72 1.27 5.74
C ARG A 145 -7.69 2.45 5.57
N ALA A 146 -7.48 3.30 4.57
CA ALA A 146 -8.41 4.34 4.16
C ALA A 146 -9.39 3.88 3.06
N GLY A 147 -9.25 2.64 2.58
CA GLY A 147 -10.10 2.07 1.52
C GLY A 147 -9.51 2.19 0.11
N VAL A 148 -8.34 2.81 -0.07
CA VAL A 148 -7.68 2.95 -1.37
C VAL A 148 -6.68 1.83 -1.55
N VAL A 149 -6.98 0.89 -2.44
CA VAL A 149 -6.20 -0.34 -2.61
C VAL A 149 -5.52 -0.35 -3.97
N LYS A 150 -4.25 -0.75 -4.00
CA LYS A 150 -3.52 -0.97 -5.25
C LYS A 150 -4.26 -1.99 -6.13
N PRO A 151 -4.59 -1.66 -7.38
CA PRO A 151 -5.23 -2.61 -8.29
C PRO A 151 -4.36 -3.85 -8.44
N VAL A 152 -4.93 -5.02 -8.18
CA VAL A 152 -4.26 -6.29 -8.50
C VAL A 152 -4.31 -6.41 -10.01
N THR A 153 -3.16 -6.34 -10.67
CA THR A 153 -3.10 -6.64 -12.11
C THR A 153 -3.55 -8.08 -12.28
N ALA A 154 -4.75 -8.30 -12.81
CA ALA A 154 -5.19 -9.63 -13.19
C ALA A 154 -4.18 -10.13 -14.22
N VAL A 155 -3.34 -11.08 -13.81
CA VAL A 155 -2.47 -11.79 -14.74
C VAL A 155 -3.44 -12.43 -15.73
N LYS A 156 -3.40 -12.02 -17.01
CA LYS A 156 -4.15 -12.70 -18.06
C LYS A 156 -3.85 -14.19 -17.87
N ALA A 157 -4.88 -14.99 -17.61
CA ALA A 157 -4.72 -16.43 -17.54
C ALA A 157 -4.01 -16.84 -18.84
N VAL A 158 -2.76 -17.26 -18.74
CA VAL A 158 -2.04 -17.78 -19.90
C VAL A 158 -2.86 -18.99 -20.35
N PRO A 159 -3.43 -18.98 -21.57
CA PRO A 159 -4.16 -20.14 -22.04
C PRO A 159 -3.18 -21.31 -22.01
N VAL A 160 -3.48 -22.33 -21.21
CA VAL A 160 -2.70 -23.56 -21.18
C VAL A 160 -3.01 -24.26 -22.50
N THR A 161 -2.28 -23.92 -23.56
CA THR A 161 -2.29 -24.71 -24.79
C THR A 161 -1.45 -25.97 -24.57
N LYS A 162 -1.74 -27.00 -25.36
CA LYS A 162 -1.05 -28.30 -25.24
C LYS A 162 0.46 -28.17 -25.47
N GLU A 163 0.92 -27.17 -26.23
CA GLU A 163 2.36 -26.91 -26.40
C GLU A 163 3.02 -26.34 -25.13
N THR A 164 2.35 -25.44 -24.40
CA THR A 164 2.89 -24.86 -23.16
C THR A 164 2.88 -25.86 -22.02
N ALA A 165 1.94 -26.82 -22.02
CA ALA A 165 1.94 -27.95 -21.09
C ALA A 165 3.16 -28.87 -21.29
N GLY A 166 3.69 -28.99 -22.52
CA GLY A 166 4.90 -29.77 -22.81
C GLY A 166 6.20 -29.10 -22.37
N ALA A 167 6.25 -27.76 -22.38
CA ALA A 167 7.45 -26.99 -22.02
C ALA A 167 7.62 -26.79 -20.50
N THR A 168 6.53 -26.80 -19.72
CA THR A 168 6.59 -26.79 -18.24
C THR A 168 6.81 -28.17 -17.62
N VAL A 169 6.82 -29.25 -18.42
CA VAL A 169 7.11 -30.62 -17.94
C VAL A 169 8.56 -30.76 -17.43
N THR A 170 9.48 -29.86 -17.78
CA THR A 170 10.85 -29.88 -17.26
C THR A 170 10.95 -29.52 -15.76
N ALA A 171 9.85 -29.10 -15.12
CA ALA A 171 9.74 -28.98 -13.68
C ALA A 171 8.54 -29.79 -13.12
N GLY A 172 8.39 -31.04 -13.56
CA GLY A 172 8.02 -32.16 -12.68
C GLY A 172 6.72 -32.13 -11.88
N ILE A 173 5.71 -31.30 -12.20
CA ILE A 173 4.38 -31.40 -11.58
C ILE A 173 3.33 -31.42 -12.69
N GLY A 174 2.80 -32.60 -12.97
CA GLY A 174 1.68 -32.79 -13.90
C GLY A 174 0.37 -32.26 -13.30
N ILE A 175 -0.47 -31.68 -14.15
CA ILE A 175 -1.76 -31.02 -13.82
C ILE A 175 -2.68 -31.92 -12.96
N ALA A 176 -2.58 -33.25 -13.09
CA ALA A 176 -3.38 -34.19 -12.32
C ALA A 176 -3.10 -34.17 -10.81
N GLN A 177 -1.88 -33.81 -10.37
CA GLN A 177 -1.51 -33.86 -8.94
C GLN A 177 -1.90 -32.59 -8.17
N LEU A 178 -2.19 -31.48 -8.87
CA LEU A 178 -2.58 -30.21 -8.22
C LEU A 178 -4.02 -30.24 -7.69
N ALA A 179 -4.90 -31.05 -8.30
CA ALA A 179 -6.30 -31.16 -7.89
C ALA A 179 -6.45 -31.81 -6.49
N ASP A 180 -5.59 -32.78 -6.16
CA ASP A 180 -5.67 -33.51 -4.89
C ASP A 180 -5.13 -32.73 -3.68
N VAL A 181 -4.30 -31.70 -3.90
CA VAL A 181 -3.70 -30.88 -2.82
C VAL A 181 -4.42 -29.55 -2.57
N MET A 182 -5.26 -29.09 -3.50
CA MET A 182 -6.09 -27.88 -3.34
C MET A 182 -6.95 -27.86 -2.05
N PRO A 183 -7.63 -28.96 -1.65
CA PRO A 183 -8.40 -28.98 -0.41
C PRO A 183 -7.54 -28.90 0.85
N GLN A 184 -6.29 -29.38 0.80
CA GLN A 184 -5.39 -29.35 1.96
C GLN A 184 -4.78 -27.96 2.18
N ILE A 185 -4.58 -27.22 1.09
CA ILE A 185 -4.06 -25.84 1.13
C ILE A 185 -5.11 -24.89 1.71
N SER A 186 -6.39 -25.02 1.35
CA SER A 186 -7.47 -24.18 1.90
C SER A 186 -7.69 -24.41 3.41
N VAL A 187 -7.65 -25.67 3.86
CA VAL A 187 -7.80 -26.03 5.28
C VAL A 187 -6.58 -25.61 6.11
N ALA A 188 -5.37 -25.62 5.53
CA ALA A 188 -4.18 -25.09 6.18
C ALA A 188 -4.21 -23.55 6.27
N MET A 189 -4.80 -22.86 5.29
CA MET A 189 -5.00 -21.41 5.32
C MET A 189 -6.03 -20.97 6.37
N ASP A 190 -7.13 -21.70 6.52
CA ASP A 190 -8.15 -21.43 7.55
C ASP A 190 -7.62 -21.67 8.97
N LYS A 191 -6.79 -22.70 9.17
CA LYS A 191 -6.18 -22.97 10.49
C LYS A 191 -5.03 -22.02 10.86
N ALA A 192 -4.35 -21.42 9.87
CA ALA A 192 -3.24 -20.50 10.11
C ALA A 192 -3.69 -19.07 10.50
N GLN A 193 -4.95 -18.71 10.26
CA GLN A 193 -5.51 -17.39 10.62
C GLN A 193 -5.77 -17.19 12.12
N GLY A 194 -5.62 -18.24 12.95
CA GLY A 194 -5.96 -18.21 14.37
C GLY A 194 -5.12 -17.27 15.23
N HIS A 195 -3.79 -17.23 15.07
CA HIS A 195 -2.91 -16.38 15.88
C HIS A 195 -1.53 -16.23 15.24
N ILE A 196 -1.38 -15.48 14.14
CA ILE A 196 -0.04 -15.14 13.62
C ILE A 196 -0.04 -13.67 13.16
N THR A 197 0.71 -12.86 13.89
CA THR A 197 0.95 -11.44 13.61
C THR A 197 2.04 -11.29 12.54
N SER A 198 1.89 -10.25 11.70
CA SER A 198 2.77 -9.84 10.60
C SER A 198 2.79 -10.77 9.36
N GLY A 199 2.33 -10.23 8.22
CA GLY A 199 2.21 -10.94 6.93
C GLY A 199 3.52 -11.46 6.34
N ASP A 200 4.68 -11.00 6.82
CA ASP A 200 5.98 -11.48 6.38
C ASP A 200 6.33 -12.85 6.98
N THR A 201 6.02 -13.07 8.27
CA THR A 201 6.21 -14.36 8.94
C THR A 201 5.39 -15.45 8.27
N VAL A 202 4.15 -15.13 7.92
CA VAL A 202 3.23 -16.06 7.24
C VAL A 202 3.81 -16.48 5.87
N ARG A 203 4.27 -15.51 5.06
CA ARG A 203 4.86 -15.81 3.75
C ARG A 203 6.17 -16.61 3.84
N ILE A 204 7.02 -16.31 4.82
CA ILE A 204 8.28 -17.05 5.04
C ILE A 204 8.00 -18.50 5.47
N ILE A 205 7.09 -18.70 6.43
CA ILE A 205 6.72 -20.03 6.91
C ILE A 205 6.11 -20.86 5.76
N PHE A 206 5.21 -20.28 4.97
CA PHE A 206 4.64 -20.96 3.81
C PHE A 206 5.70 -21.24 2.73
N GLY A 207 6.63 -20.29 2.47
CA GLY A 207 7.74 -20.52 1.55
C GLY A 207 8.61 -21.71 1.96
N ILE A 208 8.99 -21.79 3.24
CA ILE A 208 9.78 -22.90 3.79
C ILE A 208 9.00 -24.21 3.72
N ALA A 209 7.73 -24.22 4.13
CA ALA A 209 6.90 -25.41 4.11
C ALA A 209 6.74 -25.98 2.68
N THR A 210 6.55 -25.10 1.68
CA THR A 210 6.45 -25.51 0.28
C THR A 210 7.74 -26.17 -0.22
N ILE A 211 8.90 -25.63 0.16
CA ILE A 211 10.21 -26.21 -0.18
C ILE A 211 10.42 -27.58 0.48
N VAL A 212 10.03 -27.73 1.75
CA VAL A 212 10.13 -29.01 2.47
C VAL A 212 9.24 -30.07 1.84
N VAL A 213 7.99 -29.72 1.49
CA VAL A 213 7.06 -30.64 0.83
C VAL A 213 7.59 -31.04 -0.55
N ALA A 214 8.07 -30.09 -1.35
CA ALA A 214 8.68 -30.38 -2.65
C ALA A 214 9.91 -31.30 -2.52
N GLY A 215 10.77 -31.05 -1.53
CA GLY A 215 11.93 -31.90 -1.24
C GLY A 215 11.55 -33.31 -0.79
N PHE A 216 10.52 -33.46 0.04
CA PHE A 216 10.02 -34.76 0.48
C PHE A 216 9.40 -35.55 -0.67
N ILE A 217 8.65 -34.90 -1.56
CA ILE A 217 8.07 -35.53 -2.76
C ILE A 217 9.17 -36.02 -3.70
N ALA A 218 10.17 -35.17 -3.98
CA ALA A 218 11.31 -35.52 -4.81
C ALA A 218 12.09 -36.71 -4.21
N TRP A 219 12.35 -36.69 -2.90
CA TRP A 219 13.00 -37.78 -2.19
C TRP A 219 12.19 -39.09 -2.25
N ALA A 220 10.87 -39.02 -2.05
CA ALA A 220 10.00 -40.17 -2.11
C ALA A 220 9.94 -40.79 -3.52
N GLN A 221 9.98 -39.96 -4.58
CA GLN A 221 10.03 -40.43 -5.97
C GLN A 221 11.36 -41.11 -6.30
N ILE A 222 12.49 -40.53 -5.88
CA ILE A 222 13.82 -41.14 -6.05
C ILE A 222 13.87 -42.49 -5.35
N ARG A 223 13.33 -42.59 -4.13
CA ARG A 223 13.29 -43.84 -3.37
C ARG A 223 12.39 -44.89 -4.04
N LYS A 224 11.26 -44.49 -4.63
CA LYS A 224 10.39 -45.39 -5.41
C LYS A 224 11.07 -45.92 -6.67
N HIS A 225 11.83 -45.08 -7.39
CA HIS A 225 12.62 -45.52 -8.53
C HIS A 225 13.75 -46.47 -8.13
N GLN A 226 14.43 -46.21 -7.01
CA GLN A 226 15.47 -47.12 -6.49
C GLN A 226 14.91 -48.45 -5.98
N ALA A 227 13.64 -48.49 -5.56
CA ALA A 227 12.95 -49.70 -5.13
C ALA A 227 12.34 -50.53 -6.29
N GLY A 228 12.45 -50.05 -7.54
CA GLY A 228 11.98 -50.78 -8.73
C GLY A 228 10.46 -50.97 -8.83
N VAL A 229 9.68 -50.07 -8.22
CA VAL A 229 8.19 -50.18 -8.19
C VAL A 229 7.51 -49.37 -9.31
N VAL A 230 8.27 -48.64 -10.14
CA VAL A 230 7.81 -48.10 -11.44
C VAL A 230 8.98 -48.12 -12.42
#